data_AF-A0A0F7HM35-F1
#
_entry.id   AF-A0A0F7HM35-F1
#
_cell.length_a   1.000
_cell.length_b   1.000
_cell.length_c   1.000
_cell.angle_alpha   90.00
_cell.angle_beta   90.00
_cell.angle_gamma   90.00
#
_symmetry.space_group_name_H-M   'P 1'
#
loop_
_entity.id
_entity.type
_entity.pdbx_description
1 polymer ?
#
loop_
_entity_poly.entity_id
_entity_poly.type
_entity_poly.pdbx_seq_one_letter_code
_entity_poly.pdbx_strand_id
1 'polypeptide(L)' 'MLRMFCAVIPVLIIVLATIFDPSYIWALNLLLAILGTVFSSINFKFRKNGLSIVLLLLNIAVLVYYAFSVFMAII' A
#
# COMPACT_ATOMS: atom_id res chain seq x y z
N MET A 1 -4.56 -10.24 -13.64
CA MET A 1 -3.27 -9.99 -12.97
C MET A 1 -3.27 -8.75 -12.08
N LEU A 2 -3.54 -7.53 -12.56
CA LEU A 2 -3.49 -6.31 -11.71
C LEU A 2 -4.29 -6.37 -10.39
N ARG A 3 -5.48 -7.00 -10.38
CA ARG A 3 -6.28 -7.19 -9.17
C ARG A 3 -5.56 -7.97 -8.06
N MET A 4 -4.78 -8.99 -8.43
CA MET A 4 -4.01 -9.78 -7.44
C MET A 4 -2.94 -8.90 -6.81
N PHE A 5 -2.20 -8.12 -7.59
CA PHE A 5 -1.19 -7.19 -7.06
C PHE A 5 -1.81 -6.13 -6.13
N CYS A 6 -2.99 -5.59 -6.46
CA CYS A 6 -3.67 -4.59 -5.61
C CYS A 6 -4.04 -5.13 -4.22
N ALA A 7 -4.27 -6.45 -4.08
CA ALA A 7 -4.63 -7.09 -2.82
C ALA A 7 -3.40 -7.69 -2.11
N VAL A 8 -2.45 -8.24 -2.88
CA VAL A 8 -1.24 -8.88 -2.33
C VAL A 8 -0.28 -7.85 -1.74
N ILE A 9 -0.14 -6.67 -2.36
CA ILE A 9 0.78 -5.63 -1.88
C ILE A 9 0.46 -5.18 -0.44
N PRO A 10 -0.79 -4.80 -0.08
CA PRO A 10 -1.09 -4.41 1.30
C PRO A 10 -0.92 -5.57 2.29
N VAL A 11 -1.23 -6.81 1.88
CA VAL A 11 -0.97 -7.99 2.71
C VAL A 11 0.53 -8.19 2.94
N LEU A 12 1.34 -8.04 1.91
CA LEU A 12 2.79 -8.17 1.98
C LEU A 12 3.40 -7.10 2.90
N ILE A 13 2.90 -5.87 2.83
CA ILE A 13 3.32 -4.77 3.71
C ILE A 13 3.04 -5.10 5.18
N ILE A 14 1.85 -5.65 5.49
CA ILE A 14 1.49 -6.06 6.86
C ILE A 14 2.42 -7.18 7.33
N VAL A 15 2.66 -8.19 6.49
CA VAL A 15 3.55 -9.32 6.82
C VAL A 15 4.99 -8.86 7.04
N LEU A 16 5.50 -7.96 6.21
CA LEU A 16 6.84 -7.40 6.38
C LEU A 16 6.93 -6.60 7.69
N ALA A 17 5.90 -5.83 8.01
CA ALA A 17 5.82 -5.05 9.24
C ALA A 17 5.71 -5.88 10.52
N THR A 18 5.24 -7.12 10.44
CA THR A 18 5.18 -8.02 11.61
C THR A 18 6.44 -8.85 11.81
N ILE A 19 7.22 -9.09 10.74
CA ILE A 19 8.42 -9.92 10.79
C ILE A 19 9.67 -9.07 11.07
N PHE A 20 9.73 -7.85 10.55
CA PHE A 20 10.92 -7.00 10.62
C PHE A 20 10.67 -5.72 11.40
N ASP A 21 11.71 -5.24 12.06
CA ASP A 21 11.67 -3.97 12.77
C ASP A 21 11.35 -2.80 11.80
N PRO A 22 10.43 -1.88 12.15
CA PRO A 22 9.98 -0.80 11.29
C PRO A 22 11.11 0.08 10.74
N SER A 23 12.21 0.21 11.50
CA SER A 23 13.39 1.00 11.16
C SER A 23 14.18 0.46 9.97
N TYR A 24 14.06 -0.82 9.62
CA TYR A 24 14.77 -1.41 8.47
C TYR A 24 13.93 -1.44 7.19
N ILE A 25 12.61 -1.53 7.33
CA ILE A 25 11.70 -1.77 6.21
C ILE A 25 10.90 -0.54 5.78
N TRP A 26 11.01 0.59 6.48
CA TRP A 26 10.20 1.79 6.20
C TRP A 26 10.28 2.21 4.73
N ALA A 27 11.48 2.20 4.14
CA ALA A 27 11.69 2.58 2.75
C ALA A 27 11.00 1.60 1.79
N LEU A 28 11.13 0.29 2.05
CA LEU A 28 10.49 -0.76 1.26
C LEU A 28 8.95 -0.68 1.37
N ASN A 29 8.42 -0.52 2.57
CA ASN A 29 6.98 -0.43 2.82
C ASN A 29 6.37 0.83 2.20
N LEU A 30 7.07 1.96 2.23
CA LEU A 30 6.66 3.17 1.52
C LEU A 30 6.59 2.92 0.01
N LEU A 31 7.61 2.29 -0.56
CA LEU A 31 7.70 2.00 -1.99
C LEU A 31 6.60 1.03 -2.44
N LEU A 32 6.34 0.00 -1.63
CA LEU A 32 5.23 -0.94 -1.83
C LEU A 32 3.87 -0.23 -1.73
N ALA A 33 3.67 0.68 -0.77
CA ALA A 33 2.43 1.42 -0.64
C ALA A 33 2.16 2.34 -1.84
N ILE A 34 3.20 3.01 -2.36
CA ILE A 34 3.11 3.79 -3.61
C ILE A 34 2.75 2.88 -4.78
N LEU A 35 3.39 1.72 -4.89
CA LEU A 35 3.13 0.79 -5.97
C LEU A 35 1.69 0.22 -5.90
N GLY A 36 1.21 -0.11 -4.69
CA GLY A 36 -0.15 -0.58 -4.44
C GLY A 36 -1.23 0.44 -4.81
N THR A 37 -1.01 1.72 -4.47
CA THR A 37 -1.91 2.81 -4.85
C THR A 37 -1.92 3.06 -6.35
N VAL A 38 -0.76 3.04 -7.02
CA VAL A 38 -0.68 3.17 -8.48
C VAL A 38 -1.43 2.04 -9.18
N PHE A 39 -1.18 0.79 -8.80
CA PHE A 39 -1.89 -0.34 -9.41
C PHE A 39 -3.39 -0.30 -9.14
N SER A 40 -3.80 0.10 -7.95
CA SER A 40 -5.22 0.20 -7.60
C SER A 40 -5.91 1.35 -8.36
N SER A 41 -5.23 2.48 -8.56
CA SER A 41 -5.72 3.61 -9.37
C SER A 41 -5.90 3.22 -10.83
N ILE A 42 -4.91 2.53 -11.41
CA ILE A 42 -5.00 1.98 -12.77
C ILE A 42 -6.17 0.99 -12.87
N ASN A 43 -6.28 0.05 -11.93
CA ASN A 43 -7.36 -0.94 -11.91
C ASN A 43 -8.75 -0.30 -11.70
N PHE A 44 -8.86 0.80 -10.94
CA PHE A 44 -10.10 1.56 -10.78
C PHE A 44 -10.53 2.23 -12.09
N LYS A 45 -9.58 2.82 -12.84
CA LYS A 45 -9.83 3.41 -14.16
C LYS A 45 -10.35 2.36 -15.17
N PHE A 46 -9.80 1.15 -15.14
CA PHE A 46 -10.19 0.09 -16.07
C PHE A 46 -11.45 -0.68 -15.66
N ARG A 47 -11.69 -0.85 -14.34
CA ARG A 47 -12.84 -1.60 -13.82
C ARG A 47 -13.45 -0.87 -12.62
N LYS A 48 -14.40 0.03 -12.91
CA LYS A 48 -15.31 0.66 -11.94
C LYS A 48 -16.24 -0.40 -11.33
N ASN A 49 -15.72 -1.18 -10.39
CA ASN A 49 -16.47 -2.17 -9.64
C ASN A 49 -16.24 -1.94 -8.14
N GLY A 50 -17.20 -2.29 -7.28
CA GLY A 50 -17.16 -1.99 -5.84
C GLY A 50 -15.88 -2.48 -5.15
N LEU A 51 -15.41 -3.69 -5.51
CA LEU A 51 -14.14 -4.23 -5.03
C LEU A 51 -12.91 -3.39 -5.39
N SER A 52 -12.87 -2.77 -6.59
CA SER A 52 -11.75 -1.90 -6.97
C SER A 52 -11.72 -0.63 -6.12
N ILE A 53 -12.88 -0.10 -5.73
CA ILE A 53 -12.97 1.08 -4.85
C ILE A 53 -12.43 0.74 -3.46
N VAL A 54 -12.86 -0.39 -2.90
CA VAL A 54 -12.39 -0.85 -1.58
C VAL A 54 -10.87 -1.04 -1.58
N LEU A 55 -10.32 -1.68 -2.61
CA LEU A 55 -8.87 -1.86 -2.76
C LEU A 55 -8.12 -0.54 -2.92
N LEU A 56 -8.71 0.45 -3.59
CA LEU A 56 -8.12 1.79 -3.73
C LEU A 56 -8.05 2.48 -2.37
N LEU A 57 -9.16 2.51 -1.64
CA LEU A 57 -9.23 3.11 -0.31
C LEU A 57 -8.25 2.45 0.66
N LEU A 58 -8.16 1.11 0.65
CA LEU A 58 -7.23 0.37 1.49
C LEU A 58 -5.77 0.75 1.19
N ASN A 59 -5.37 0.74 -0.09
CA ASN A 59 -4.00 1.10 -0.47
C ASN A 59 -3.68 2.57 -0.16
N ILE A 60 -4.65 3.48 -0.32
CA ILE A 60 -4.49 4.90 0.05
C ILE A 60 -4.29 5.03 1.56
N ALA A 61 -5.09 4.33 2.38
CA ALA A 61 -4.95 4.37 3.83
C ALA A 61 -3.57 3.86 4.28
N VAL A 62 -3.08 2.76 3.68
CA VAL A 62 -1.73 2.24 3.94
C VAL A 62 -0.66 3.26 3.52
N LEU A 63 -0.81 3.90 2.36
CA LEU A 63 0.13 4.93 1.91
C LEU A 63 0.17 6.12 2.88
N VAL A 64 -0.99 6.62 3.32
CA VAL A 64 -1.07 7.75 4.27
C VAL A 64 -0.42 7.37 5.61
N TYR A 65 -0.68 6.15 6.11
CA TYR A 65 -0.08 5.65 7.34
C TYR A 65 1.45 5.65 7.26
N TYR A 66 2.03 5.08 6.20
CA TYR A 66 3.49 5.04 6.04
C TYR A 66 4.11 6.39 5.72
N ALA A 67 3.42 7.24 4.95
CA ALA A 67 3.88 8.61 4.72
C ALA A 67 3.97 9.40 6.04
N PHE A 68 2.96 9.26 6.90
CA PHE A 68 2.94 9.90 8.21
C PHE A 68 3.97 9.30 9.16
N SER A 69 4.13 7.97 9.19
CA SER A 69 5.15 7.33 10.04
C SER A 69 6.57 7.76 9.65
N VAL A 70 6.84 7.91 8.35
CA VAL A 70 8.14 8.39 7.86
C VAL A 70 8.32 9.87 8.20
N PHE A 71 7.30 10.70 8.02
CA PHE A 71 7.35 12.11 8.40
C PHE A 71 7.67 12.30 9.89
N MET A 72 7.00 11.53 10.76
CA MET A 72 7.25 11.55 12.21
C MET A 72 8.59 10.93 12.61
N ALA A 73 9.19 10.08 11.77
CA ALA A 73 10.51 9.50 12.03
C ALA A 73 11.67 10.43 11.61
N ILE A 74 11.39 11.43 10.75
CA ILE A 74 12.38 12.39 10.25
C ILE A 74 12.44 13.66 11.12
N ILE A 75 11.34 14.01 11.79
CA ILE A 75 11.22 15.15 12.73
C ILE A 75 11.65 14.72 14.13
#